data_AF-A0A2W7IMM9-F1
#
_entry.id   AF-A0A2W7IMM9-F1
#
_cell.length_a   1.000
_cell.length_b   1.000
_cell.length_c   1.000
_cell.angle_alpha   90.00
_cell.angle_beta   90.00
_cell.angle_gamma   90.00
#
_symmetry.space_group_name_H-M   'P 1'
#
loop_
_entity.id
_entity.type
_entity.pdbx_description
1 polymer ?
#
loop_
_entity_poly.entity_id
_entity_poly.type
_entity_poly.pdbx_seq_one_letter_code
_entity_poly.pdbx_strand_id
1 'polypeptide(L)'
;MRFLRPVLLLSLAFLVVGCTARQPLPETPKRAALIESVLDKSSMVTTVADSDRGRKTDAQMREEARNAADRLKAKARTDLPEDYWSTYEEGSYQFSLDVNSIEQRSLEAYKARYRQGLVTASDEELEQLVRSESMEGTPTFKKLFNGGDTRLTLFYFQQDNRFSAQALDDYLKRLDALDKRYGVCVARERCWK
;
A
#
# COMPACT_ATOMS: atom_id res chain seq x y z
N MET A 1 39.59 64.84 -19.94
CA MET A 1 40.15 63.56 -19.44
C MET A 1 39.03 62.90 -18.63
N ARG A 2 38.48 61.76 -19.11
CA ARG A 2 38.60 60.42 -18.48
C ARG A 2 37.98 60.40 -17.06
N PHE A 3 36.99 59.60 -16.66
CA PHE A 3 36.45 58.33 -17.15
C PHE A 3 35.36 57.85 -16.14
N LEU A 4 34.48 56.91 -16.56
CA LEU A 4 33.78 55.87 -15.74
C LEU A 4 32.70 56.33 -14.71
N ARG A 5 31.47 55.81 -14.62
CA ARG A 5 30.63 54.76 -15.25
C ARG A 5 29.23 54.85 -14.60
N PRO A 6 28.09 54.64 -15.31
CA PRO A 6 26.79 54.42 -14.67
C PRO A 6 26.63 52.94 -14.30
N VAL A 7 26.21 52.66 -13.06
CA VAL A 7 25.87 51.31 -12.60
C VAL A 7 24.54 50.93 -13.24
N LEU A 8 24.61 50.02 -14.22
CA LEU A 8 23.49 49.27 -14.78
C LEU A 8 22.87 48.40 -13.67
N LEU A 9 21.65 48.76 -13.26
CA LEU A 9 20.76 47.86 -12.53
C LEU A 9 20.30 46.76 -13.50
N LEU A 10 20.96 45.61 -13.42
CA LEU A 10 20.51 44.36 -14.05
C LEU A 10 19.20 43.93 -13.38
N SER A 11 18.09 44.10 -14.10
CA SER A 11 16.82 43.47 -13.80
C SER A 11 17.00 41.95 -13.90
N LEU A 12 17.11 41.28 -12.75
CA LEU A 12 17.00 39.82 -12.67
C LEU A 12 15.54 39.43 -12.98
N ALA A 13 15.28 39.12 -14.25
CA ALA A 13 14.08 38.39 -14.63
C ALA A 13 14.23 36.95 -14.13
N PHE A 14 13.66 36.67 -12.94
CA PHE A 14 13.40 35.30 -12.52
C PHE A 14 12.36 34.71 -13.46
N LEU A 15 12.84 33.98 -14.48
CA LEU A 15 12.01 33.02 -15.20
C LEU A 15 11.69 31.89 -14.21
N VAL A 16 10.59 32.04 -13.49
CA VAL A 16 9.93 30.93 -12.81
C VAL A 16 9.46 30.00 -13.91
N VAL A 17 10.26 28.98 -14.22
CA VAL A 17 9.82 27.82 -14.97
C VAL A 17 8.75 27.16 -14.11
N GLY A 18 7.49 27.56 -14.35
CA GLY A 18 6.35 27.03 -13.65
C GLY A 18 6.21 25.56 -13.98
N CYS A 19 6.50 24.68 -13.02
CA CYS A 19 5.87 23.37 -12.99
C CYS A 19 4.37 23.60 -12.85
N THR A 20 3.64 23.71 -13.97
CA THR A 20 2.18 23.69 -13.94
C THR A 20 1.73 22.27 -13.61
N ALA A 21 1.68 21.94 -12.33
CA ALA A 21 1.02 20.73 -11.86
C ALA A 21 -0.45 20.77 -12.32
N ARG A 22 -0.91 19.69 -12.95
CA ARG A 22 -2.30 19.57 -13.42
C ARG A 22 -3.22 19.57 -12.20
N GLN A 23 -4.09 20.57 -12.08
CA GLN A 23 -5.01 20.67 -10.95
C GLN A 23 -6.19 19.69 -11.12
N PRO A 24 -6.73 19.15 -10.03
CA PRO A 24 -7.95 18.34 -10.08
C PRO A 24 -9.11 19.14 -10.69
N LEU A 25 -9.89 18.51 -11.56
CA LEU A 25 -11.12 19.10 -12.09
C LEU A 25 -12.28 18.86 -11.10
N PRO A 26 -13.32 19.72 -11.09
CA PRO A 26 -14.47 19.57 -10.19
C PRO A 26 -15.13 18.20 -10.33
N GLU A 27 -15.59 17.58 -9.24
CA GLU A 27 -16.34 16.32 -9.31
C GLU A 27 -17.72 16.52 -9.96
N THR A 28 -18.11 15.65 -10.89
CA THR A 28 -19.48 15.55 -11.42
C THR A 28 -19.90 14.08 -11.48
N PRO A 29 -21.20 13.74 -11.43
CA PRO A 29 -21.64 12.35 -11.52
C PRO A 29 -21.13 11.63 -12.78
N LYS A 30 -21.08 12.35 -13.92
CA LYS A 30 -20.52 11.83 -15.17
C LYS A 30 -19.03 11.51 -15.03
N ARG A 31 -18.25 12.43 -14.46
CA ARG A 31 -16.81 12.26 -14.25
C ARG A 31 -16.51 11.10 -13.30
N ALA A 32 -17.24 10.99 -12.20
CA ALA A 32 -17.10 9.88 -11.27
C ALA A 32 -17.34 8.53 -11.96
N ALA A 33 -18.42 8.42 -12.76
CA ALA A 33 -18.71 7.20 -13.53
C ALA A 33 -17.62 6.86 -14.56
N LEU A 34 -17.05 7.87 -15.23
CA LEU A 34 -15.94 7.68 -16.16
C LEU A 34 -14.67 7.21 -15.44
N ILE A 35 -14.34 7.80 -14.29
CA ILE A 35 -13.18 7.41 -13.48
C ILE A 35 -13.31 5.95 -13.03
N GLU A 36 -14.46 5.55 -12.51
CA GLU A 36 -14.69 4.16 -12.11
C GLU A 36 -14.60 3.21 -13.32
N SER A 37 -15.17 3.58 -14.46
CA SER A 37 -15.07 2.78 -15.69
C SER A 37 -13.60 2.60 -16.16
N VAL A 38 -12.75 3.61 -15.98
CA VAL A 38 -11.32 3.52 -16.28
C VAL A 38 -10.60 2.60 -15.28
N LEU A 39 -10.92 2.70 -13.99
CA LEU A 39 -10.32 1.85 -12.95
C LEU A 39 -10.66 0.38 -13.13
N ASP A 40 -11.92 0.06 -13.42
CA ASP A 40 -12.40 -1.31 -13.58
C ASP A 40 -11.76 -1.99 -14.80
N LYS A 41 -11.27 -1.20 -15.76
CA LYS A 41 -10.50 -1.69 -16.92
C LYS A 41 -9.01 -1.84 -16.67
N SER A 42 -8.48 -1.41 -15.53
CA SER A 42 -7.04 -1.54 -15.25
C SER A 42 -6.66 -3.01 -15.12
N SER A 43 -5.59 -3.40 -15.82
CA SER A 43 -5.11 -4.79 -15.84
C SER A 43 -4.67 -5.27 -14.45
N MET A 44 -4.09 -4.37 -13.65
CA MET A 44 -3.70 -4.67 -12.26
C MET A 44 -4.94 -4.89 -11.39
N VAL A 45 -5.98 -4.06 -11.55
CA VAL A 45 -7.20 -4.17 -10.74
C VAL A 45 -7.88 -5.50 -10.98
N THR A 46 -8.04 -5.88 -12.24
CA THR A 46 -8.69 -7.16 -12.60
C THR A 46 -7.84 -8.35 -12.16
N THR A 47 -6.53 -8.34 -12.46
CA THR A 47 -5.62 -9.44 -12.11
C THR A 47 -5.56 -9.70 -10.61
N VAL A 48 -5.51 -8.64 -9.79
CA VAL A 48 -5.44 -8.78 -8.33
C VAL A 48 -6.82 -9.09 -7.74
N ALA A 49 -7.90 -8.47 -8.24
CA ALA A 49 -9.24 -8.76 -7.74
C ALA A 49 -9.66 -10.23 -7.98
N ASP A 50 -9.26 -10.81 -9.11
CA ASP A 50 -9.52 -12.20 -9.45
C ASP A 50 -8.52 -13.18 -8.81
N SER A 51 -7.54 -12.67 -8.06
CA SER A 51 -6.58 -13.50 -7.31
C SER A 51 -7.24 -14.04 -6.04
N ASP A 52 -7.30 -15.36 -5.95
CA ASP A 52 -7.48 -16.10 -4.69
C ASP A 52 -6.16 -16.62 -4.12
N ARG A 53 -5.02 -16.17 -4.68
CA ARG A 53 -3.71 -16.73 -4.32
C ARG A 53 -3.41 -16.51 -2.85
N GLY A 54 -3.29 -17.61 -2.11
CA GLY A 54 -2.88 -17.59 -0.72
C GLY A 54 -3.96 -17.07 0.24
N ARG A 55 -5.18 -16.78 -0.23
CA ARG A 55 -6.28 -16.41 0.64
C ARG A 55 -6.72 -17.62 1.47
N LYS A 56 -6.59 -17.51 2.78
CA LYS A 56 -6.98 -18.55 3.73
C LYS A 56 -8.41 -18.32 4.19
N THR A 57 -9.12 -19.42 4.38
CA THR A 57 -10.42 -19.43 5.08
C THR A 57 -10.21 -19.20 6.58
N ASP A 58 -11.27 -18.78 7.28
CA ASP A 58 -11.24 -18.62 8.74
C ASP A 58 -10.78 -19.90 9.46
N ALA A 59 -11.33 -21.06 9.04
CA ALA A 59 -10.97 -22.35 9.60
C ALA A 59 -9.48 -22.67 9.43
N GLN A 60 -8.91 -22.42 8.24
CA GLN A 60 -7.48 -22.61 7.99
C GLN A 60 -6.62 -21.69 8.86
N MET A 61 -6.99 -20.41 9.02
CA MET A 61 -6.24 -19.48 9.87
C MET A 61 -6.27 -19.88 11.35
N ARG A 62 -7.43 -20.35 11.84
CA ARG A 62 -7.55 -20.87 13.22
C ARG A 62 -6.75 -22.15 13.42
N GLU A 63 -6.78 -23.06 12.46
CA GLU A 63 -5.98 -24.29 12.51
C GLU A 63 -4.48 -23.97 12.53
N GLU A 64 -4.01 -23.07 11.67
CA GLU A 64 -2.62 -22.64 11.66
C GLU A 64 -2.19 -21.98 12.97
N ALA A 65 -3.04 -21.16 13.58
CA ALA A 65 -2.79 -20.52 14.87
C ALA A 65 -2.65 -21.55 16.00
N ARG A 66 -3.57 -22.52 16.06
CA ARG A 66 -3.51 -23.64 17.02
C ARG A 66 -2.24 -24.46 16.84
N ASN A 67 -1.94 -24.83 15.59
CA ASN A 67 -0.71 -25.53 15.25
C ASN A 67 0.56 -24.74 15.62
N ALA A 68 0.54 -23.42 15.51
CA ALA A 68 1.64 -22.57 15.94
C ALA A 68 1.83 -22.61 17.46
N ALA A 69 0.74 -22.55 18.22
CA ALA A 69 0.75 -22.68 19.68
C ALA A 69 1.28 -24.07 20.12
N ASP A 70 0.77 -25.15 19.53
CA ASP A 70 1.18 -26.53 19.83
C ASP A 70 2.67 -26.75 19.53
N ARG A 71 3.17 -26.23 18.40
CA ARG A 71 4.59 -26.30 18.05
C ARG A 71 5.47 -25.54 19.03
N LEU A 72 5.02 -24.39 19.53
CA LEU A 72 5.78 -23.63 20.53
C LEU A 72 5.74 -24.32 21.89
N LYS A 73 4.57 -24.81 22.31
CA LYS A 73 4.37 -25.57 23.54
C LYS A 73 5.24 -26.82 23.61
N ALA A 74 5.32 -27.57 22.51
CA ALA A 74 6.19 -28.75 22.41
C ALA A 74 7.70 -28.41 22.54
N LYS A 75 8.10 -27.17 22.24
CA LYS A 75 9.49 -26.69 22.36
C LYS A 75 9.76 -25.97 23.67
N ALA A 76 8.72 -25.56 24.40
CA ALA A 76 8.85 -24.85 25.65
C ALA A 76 9.48 -25.78 26.70
N ARG A 77 10.48 -25.25 27.41
CA ARG A 77 11.14 -25.94 28.53
C ARG A 77 10.54 -25.58 29.89
N THR A 78 9.52 -24.72 29.88
CA THR A 78 8.83 -24.21 31.04
C THR A 78 7.36 -24.52 30.87
N ASP A 79 6.73 -25.02 31.93
CA ASP A 79 5.28 -25.18 31.94
C ASP A 79 4.65 -23.80 32.09
N LEU A 80 3.95 -23.36 31.05
CA LEU A 80 3.27 -22.06 31.01
C LEU A 80 1.76 -22.28 31.15
N PRO A 81 1.07 -21.38 31.85
CA PRO A 81 -0.36 -21.51 32.09
C PRO A 81 -1.20 -21.46 30.81
N GLU A 82 -2.42 -22.00 30.86
CA GLU A 82 -3.34 -22.08 29.71
C GLU A 82 -3.70 -20.70 29.13
N ASP A 83 -3.73 -19.66 29.97
CA ASP A 83 -3.99 -18.29 29.56
C ASP A 83 -2.87 -17.72 28.66
N TYR A 84 -1.60 -18.12 28.86
CA TYR A 84 -0.51 -17.80 27.96
C TYR A 84 -0.74 -18.42 26.57
N TRP A 85 -1.08 -19.71 26.53
CA TRP A 85 -1.24 -20.45 25.28
C TRP A 85 -2.45 -19.96 24.47
N SER A 86 -3.57 -19.69 25.14
CA SER A 86 -4.75 -19.11 24.49
C SER A 86 -4.47 -17.70 23.94
N THR A 87 -3.72 -16.88 24.68
CA THR A 87 -3.32 -15.54 24.19
C THR A 87 -2.37 -15.63 22.99
N TYR A 88 -1.44 -16.59 22.99
CA TYR A 88 -0.53 -16.84 21.87
C TYR A 88 -1.28 -17.32 20.61
N GLU A 89 -2.22 -18.26 20.77
CA GLU A 89 -3.07 -18.75 19.67
C GLU A 89 -3.87 -17.60 19.07
N GLU A 90 -4.54 -16.79 19.89
CA GLU A 90 -5.32 -15.64 19.41
C GLU A 90 -4.42 -14.61 18.69
N GLY A 91 -3.24 -14.32 19.24
CA GLY A 91 -2.26 -13.43 18.59
C GLY A 91 -1.77 -13.94 17.24
N SER A 92 -1.60 -15.27 17.11
CA SER A 92 -1.24 -15.94 15.86
C SER A 92 -2.39 -15.90 14.84
N TYR A 93 -3.64 -16.09 15.30
CA TYR A 93 -4.82 -15.97 14.47
C TYR A 93 -5.01 -14.53 13.96
N GLN A 94 -4.83 -13.53 14.82
CA GLN A 94 -4.87 -12.13 14.40
C GLN A 94 -3.78 -11.80 13.39
N PHE A 95 -2.56 -12.32 13.55
CA PHE A 95 -1.51 -12.15 12.55
C PHE A 95 -1.89 -12.78 11.20
N SER A 96 -2.52 -13.96 11.21
CA SER A 96 -3.06 -14.56 9.98
C SER A 96 -4.13 -13.70 9.31
N LEU A 97 -5.04 -13.09 10.08
CA LEU A 97 -6.02 -12.13 9.56
C LEU A 97 -5.33 -10.92 8.92
N ASP A 98 -4.35 -10.35 9.63
CA ASP A 98 -3.60 -9.18 9.17
C ASP A 98 -2.93 -9.49 7.82
N VAL A 99 -2.24 -10.63 7.71
CA VAL A 99 -1.57 -11.09 6.47
C VAL A 99 -2.57 -11.38 5.35
N ASN A 100 -3.68 -12.05 5.65
CA ASN A 100 -4.70 -12.41 4.66
C ASN A 100 -5.40 -11.17 4.07
N SER A 101 -5.33 -10.01 4.74
CA SER A 101 -5.91 -8.74 4.29
C SER A 101 -4.97 -7.89 3.42
N ILE A 102 -3.67 -8.22 3.34
CA ILE A 102 -2.64 -7.35 2.75
C ILE A 102 -2.94 -7.06 1.28
N GLU A 103 -3.22 -8.09 0.48
CA GLU A 103 -3.47 -7.94 -0.96
C GLU A 103 -4.64 -6.96 -1.22
N GLN A 104 -5.74 -7.11 -0.48
CA GLN A 104 -6.90 -6.22 -0.59
C GLN A 104 -6.54 -4.78 -0.19
N ARG A 105 -5.84 -4.58 0.94
CA ARG A 105 -5.43 -3.25 1.41
C ARG A 105 -4.48 -2.57 0.42
N SER A 106 -3.57 -3.33 -0.18
CA SER A 106 -2.65 -2.86 -1.23
C SER A 106 -3.42 -2.45 -2.49
N LEU A 107 -4.41 -3.24 -2.90
CA LEU A 107 -5.26 -2.94 -4.04
C LEU A 107 -6.13 -1.69 -3.79
N GLU A 108 -6.69 -1.51 -2.61
CA GLU A 108 -7.44 -0.31 -2.24
C GLU A 108 -6.56 0.94 -2.29
N ALA A 109 -5.34 0.87 -1.75
CA ALA A 109 -4.37 1.96 -1.83
C ALA A 109 -3.97 2.27 -3.29
N TYR A 110 -3.76 1.23 -4.10
CA TYR A 110 -3.50 1.36 -5.54
C TYR A 110 -4.64 2.07 -6.24
N LYS A 111 -5.90 1.64 -6.05
CA LYS A 111 -7.10 2.26 -6.64
C LYS A 111 -7.20 3.73 -6.25
N ALA A 112 -6.95 4.07 -4.99
CA ALA A 112 -6.93 5.46 -4.53
C ALA A 112 -5.85 6.29 -5.24
N ARG A 113 -4.62 5.76 -5.37
CA ARG A 113 -3.52 6.45 -6.07
C ARG A 113 -3.79 6.63 -7.56
N TYR A 114 -4.45 5.64 -8.17
CA TYR A 114 -4.86 5.67 -9.57
C TYR A 114 -5.93 6.75 -9.79
N ARG A 115 -6.99 6.78 -8.95
CA ARG A 115 -8.02 7.84 -8.96
C ARG A 115 -7.42 9.23 -8.89
N GLN A 116 -6.43 9.44 -8.03
CA GLN A 116 -5.73 10.73 -7.91
C GLN A 116 -5.06 11.18 -9.22
N GLY A 117 -4.62 10.26 -10.08
CA GLY A 117 -4.15 10.60 -11.42
C GLY A 117 -5.30 11.00 -12.35
N LEU A 118 -6.38 10.24 -12.32
CA LEU A 118 -7.55 10.43 -13.19
C LEU A 118 -8.34 11.70 -12.93
N VAL A 119 -8.42 12.18 -11.67
CA VAL A 119 -9.13 13.43 -11.36
C VAL A 119 -8.53 14.66 -12.05
N THR A 120 -7.32 14.56 -12.60
CA THR A 120 -6.67 15.63 -13.36
C THR A 120 -6.92 15.54 -14.87
N ALA A 121 -7.55 14.46 -15.34
CA ALA A 121 -7.90 14.24 -16.74
C ALA A 121 -9.20 14.97 -17.10
N SER A 122 -9.28 15.49 -18.34
CA SER A 122 -10.55 16.01 -18.85
C SER A 122 -11.55 14.89 -19.11
N ASP A 123 -12.84 15.22 -19.25
CA ASP A 123 -13.86 14.22 -19.56
C ASP A 123 -13.61 13.56 -20.91
N GLU A 124 -13.09 14.31 -21.89
CA GLU A 124 -12.69 13.78 -23.20
C GLU A 124 -11.50 12.80 -23.08
N GLU A 125 -10.50 13.11 -22.25
CA GLU A 125 -9.39 12.20 -21.97
C GLU A 125 -9.91 10.92 -21.29
N LEU A 126 -10.81 11.03 -20.31
CA LEU A 126 -11.42 9.87 -19.66
C LEU A 126 -12.27 9.03 -20.62
N GLU A 127 -13.12 9.66 -21.44
CA GLU A 127 -13.91 8.96 -22.47
C GLU A 127 -13.03 8.22 -23.48
N GLN A 128 -11.91 8.82 -23.88
CA GLN A 128 -10.93 8.18 -24.76
C GLN A 128 -10.36 6.91 -24.11
N LEU A 129 -9.99 6.97 -22.83
CA LEU A 129 -9.47 5.82 -22.08
C LEU A 129 -10.53 4.72 -21.93
N VAL A 130 -11.78 5.08 -21.64
CA VAL A 130 -12.91 4.14 -21.56
C VAL A 130 -13.15 3.41 -22.88
N ARG A 131 -13.00 4.09 -24.03
CA ARG A 131 -13.21 3.48 -25.35
C ARG A 131 -12.02 2.65 -25.86
N SER A 132 -10.83 2.82 -25.27
CA SER A 132 -9.62 2.13 -25.74
C SER A 132 -9.55 0.69 -25.25
N GLU A 133 -9.34 -0.28 -26.14
CA GLU A 133 -9.14 -1.69 -25.76
C GLU A 133 -7.82 -1.90 -24.98
N SER A 134 -6.75 -1.18 -25.36
CA SER A 134 -5.44 -1.22 -24.69
C SER A 134 -5.15 0.13 -24.03
N MET A 135 -6.00 0.50 -23.07
CA MET A 135 -6.00 1.79 -22.38
C MET A 135 -4.62 2.19 -21.83
N GLU A 136 -3.95 1.27 -21.12
CA GLU A 136 -2.65 1.51 -20.46
C GLU A 136 -1.51 1.75 -21.48
N GLY A 137 -1.68 1.30 -22.73
CA GLY A 137 -0.75 1.53 -23.83
C GLY A 137 -0.88 2.91 -24.49
N THR A 138 -2.00 3.62 -24.27
CA THR A 138 -2.32 4.86 -24.98
C THR A 138 -1.40 6.03 -24.61
N PRO A 139 -1.15 6.99 -25.52
CA PRO A 139 -0.44 8.23 -25.20
C PRO A 139 -1.12 9.04 -24.08
N THR A 140 -2.45 9.05 -24.06
CA THR A 140 -3.25 9.74 -23.03
C THR A 140 -2.96 9.18 -21.64
N PHE A 141 -2.95 7.84 -21.51
CA PHE A 141 -2.61 7.18 -20.25
C PHE A 141 -1.17 7.48 -19.81
N LYS A 142 -0.20 7.34 -20.73
CA LYS A 142 1.22 7.62 -20.45
C LYS A 142 1.45 9.06 -20.01
N LYS A 143 0.72 10.01 -20.59
CA LYS A 143 0.75 11.42 -20.18
C LYS A 143 0.21 11.61 -18.76
N LEU A 144 -0.93 11.00 -18.44
CA LEU A 144 -1.57 11.13 -17.11
C LEU A 144 -0.73 10.53 -15.99
N PHE A 145 -0.05 9.41 -16.25
CA PHE A 145 0.75 8.69 -15.25
C PHE A 145 2.27 8.88 -15.42
N ASN A 146 2.70 9.93 -16.12
CA ASN A 146 4.10 10.33 -16.28
C ASN A 146 5.03 9.16 -16.68
N GLY A 147 4.69 8.50 -17.79
CA GLY A 147 5.47 7.42 -18.40
C GLY A 147 4.77 6.05 -18.44
N GLY A 148 3.60 5.90 -17.80
CA GLY A 148 2.79 4.68 -17.87
C GLY A 148 2.46 4.08 -16.50
N ASP A 149 2.11 2.80 -16.51
CA ASP A 149 1.60 2.03 -15.36
C ASP A 149 2.69 1.61 -14.37
N THR A 150 3.95 1.54 -14.82
CA THR A 150 5.06 0.97 -14.04
C THR A 150 5.19 1.60 -12.64
N ARG A 151 4.99 2.92 -12.52
CA ARG A 151 5.04 3.59 -11.20
C ARG A 151 3.87 3.23 -10.30
N LEU A 152 2.68 3.03 -10.86
CA LEU A 152 1.51 2.56 -10.11
C LEU A 152 1.72 1.11 -9.66
N THR A 153 2.27 0.27 -10.53
CA THR A 153 2.62 -1.11 -10.21
C THR A 153 3.67 -1.19 -9.10
N LEU A 154 4.74 -0.39 -9.17
CA LEU A 154 5.71 -0.29 -8.08
C LEU A 154 5.08 0.22 -6.79
N PHE A 155 4.16 1.18 -6.87
CA PHE A 155 3.44 1.68 -5.70
C PHE A 155 2.61 0.59 -5.02
N TYR A 156 1.93 -0.28 -5.78
CA TYR A 156 1.22 -1.44 -5.23
C TYR A 156 2.15 -2.32 -4.41
N PHE A 157 3.27 -2.77 -4.98
CA PHE A 157 4.22 -3.63 -4.27
C PHE A 157 4.89 -2.93 -3.08
N GLN A 158 5.05 -1.60 -3.12
CA GLN A 158 5.50 -0.85 -1.95
C GLN A 158 4.47 -0.87 -0.81
N GLN A 159 3.18 -0.75 -1.11
CA GLN A 159 2.12 -0.86 -0.09
C GLN A 159 2.03 -2.28 0.45
N ASP A 160 2.14 -3.28 -0.40
CA ASP A 160 2.14 -4.69 -0.02
C ASP A 160 3.25 -5.03 0.97
N ASN A 161 4.49 -4.63 0.64
CA ASN A 161 5.63 -4.77 1.53
C ASN A 161 5.45 -3.98 2.84
N ARG A 162 4.89 -2.76 2.76
CA ARG A 162 4.64 -1.94 3.95
C ARG A 162 3.64 -2.60 4.88
N PHE A 163 2.51 -3.08 4.37
CA PHE A 163 1.48 -3.74 5.18
C PHE A 163 1.99 -5.08 5.74
N SER A 164 2.81 -5.81 4.98
CA SER A 164 3.52 -7.00 5.47
C SER A 164 4.43 -6.69 6.66
N ALA A 165 5.26 -5.66 6.53
CA ALA A 165 6.17 -5.24 7.60
C ALA A 165 5.39 -4.78 8.84
N GLN A 166 4.29 -4.05 8.66
CA GLN A 166 3.42 -3.63 9.75
C GLN A 166 2.78 -4.82 10.49
N ALA A 167 2.22 -5.79 9.75
CA ALA A 167 1.63 -6.98 10.35
C ALA A 167 2.64 -7.76 11.19
N LEU A 168 3.88 -7.90 10.69
CA LEU A 168 4.96 -8.56 11.42
C LEU A 168 5.37 -7.77 12.67
N ASP A 169 5.58 -6.47 12.55
CA ASP A 169 5.94 -5.59 13.67
C ASP A 169 4.88 -5.63 14.78
N ASP A 170 3.60 -5.53 14.41
CA ASP A 170 2.49 -5.59 15.37
C ASP A 170 2.38 -6.96 16.03
N TYR A 171 2.63 -8.06 15.30
CA TYR A 171 2.67 -9.40 15.87
C TYR A 171 3.82 -9.57 16.87
N LEU A 172 5.03 -9.12 16.52
CA LEU A 172 6.20 -9.19 17.40
C LEU A 172 6.00 -8.38 18.68
N LYS A 173 5.37 -7.21 18.61
CA LYS A 173 5.00 -6.41 19.80
C LYS A 173 4.01 -7.16 20.70
N ARG A 174 3.02 -7.85 20.13
CA ARG A 174 2.07 -8.67 20.90
C ARG A 174 2.81 -9.81 21.63
N LEU A 175 3.73 -10.48 20.95
CA LEU A 175 4.54 -11.55 21.54
C LEU A 175 5.47 -11.03 22.64
N ASP A 176 6.16 -9.90 22.42
CA ASP A 176 7.02 -9.29 23.44
C ASP A 176 6.21 -8.89 24.69
N ALA A 177 5.03 -8.30 24.52
CA ALA A 177 4.14 -7.96 25.63
C ALA A 177 3.66 -9.21 26.39
N LEU A 178 3.27 -10.27 25.66
CA LEU A 178 2.87 -11.55 26.24
C LEU A 178 4.03 -12.16 27.06
N ASP A 179 5.21 -12.29 26.47
CA ASP A 179 6.34 -12.93 27.11
C ASP A 179 6.86 -12.16 28.32
N LYS A 180 6.78 -10.82 28.30
CA LYS A 180 7.07 -9.98 29.47
C LYS A 180 6.10 -10.24 30.62
N ARG A 181 4.80 -10.39 30.32
CA ARG A 181 3.77 -10.64 31.34
C ARG A 181 3.99 -11.95 32.09
N TYR A 182 4.47 -13.00 31.42
CA TYR A 182 4.70 -14.33 32.00
C TYR A 182 6.17 -14.62 32.33
N GLY A 183 7.06 -13.64 32.18
CA GLY A 183 8.47 -13.79 32.52
C GLY A 183 9.24 -14.74 31.59
N VAL A 184 8.76 -14.99 30.37
CA VAL A 184 9.37 -15.93 29.40
C VAL A 184 10.65 -15.35 28.80
N CYS A 185 10.66 -14.05 28.50
CA CYS A 185 11.77 -13.36 27.83
C CYS A 185 12.78 -12.69 28.78
N VAL A 186 12.67 -12.88 30.09
CA VAL A 186 13.46 -12.12 31.10
C VAL A 186 14.96 -12.46 31.06
N ALA A 187 15.37 -13.48 30.30
CA ALA A 187 16.75 -13.96 30.22
C ALA A 187 17.44 -13.78 28.85
N ARG A 188 16.85 -13.10 27.85
CA ARG A 188 17.49 -12.91 26.53
C ARG A 188 17.37 -11.47 26.04
N GLU A 189 18.50 -10.76 25.96
CA GLU A 189 18.62 -9.38 25.44
C GLU A 189 18.07 -9.15 24.02
N ARG A 190 17.72 -10.24 23.31
CA ARG A 190 17.23 -10.27 21.91
C ARG A 190 15.89 -10.98 21.75
N CYS A 191 15.05 -11.05 22.78
CA CYS A 191 13.69 -11.56 22.58
C CYS A 191 12.94 -10.65 21.59
N TRP A 192 12.50 -11.23 20.46
CA TRP A 192 11.66 -10.58 19.45
C TRP A 192 12.23 -9.31 18.80
N LYS A 193 13.56 -9.12 18.82
CA LYS A 193 14.30 -8.07 18.10
C LYS A 193 15.02 -8.61 16.88
#